data_AF-N1MGR6-F1
#
_entry.id   AF-N1MGR6-F1
#
_cell.length_a   1.000
_cell.length_b   1.000
_cell.length_c   1.000
_cell.angle_alpha   90.00
_cell.angle_beta   90.00
_cell.angle_gamma   90.00
#
_symmetry.space_group_name_H-M   'P 1'
#
loop_
_entity.id
_entity.type
_entity.pdbx_description
1 polymer ?
#
loop_
_entity_poly.entity_id
_entity_poly.type
_entity_poly.pdbx_seq_one_letter_code
_entity_poly.pdbx_strand_id
1 'polypeptide(L)'
;MTPPTAPIDPQRLTIPWDGEGADHAIVDLAAVQNATPWHLPPCPLIGIGTPDHPRAKDVDLLVDAPASLPMIVAAITAQPQVAAVLVQLLRLIEDMDAAPALVAESLAYGLLQGSEGHARWLASRTPAPASPPGAVRLDRTDDQLTVTLNRAHVHNAIDRPMRDGLREAFDLAALDRDIARISLRGAGRSFSVGADLSEFGTTRDPATAHAIRMVTLPAHAIIGCADRLDVHVQGACVGSALEMAAFATRLTASPSAWFHLPELAMGIIPGAGGCVSVSRRIGRQRAALMILSGRRISAATALDWGLIDALMDD
;
A
#
# COMPACT_ATOMS: atom_id res chain seq x y z
N MET A 1 16.75 4.87 26.77
CA MET A 1 15.35 5.07 27.20
C MET A 1 14.79 6.21 26.38
N THR A 2 14.07 5.90 25.31
CA THR A 2 13.24 6.88 24.61
C THR A 2 12.10 7.26 25.57
N PRO A 3 11.81 8.54 25.83
CA PRO A 3 10.71 8.89 26.71
C PRO A 3 9.41 8.30 26.14
N PRO A 4 8.45 7.86 26.97
CA PRO A 4 7.12 7.56 26.46
C PRO A 4 6.59 8.84 25.80
N THR A 5 6.35 8.79 24.50
CA THR A 5 5.63 9.83 23.77
C THR A 5 4.27 9.94 24.44
N ALA A 6 4.11 10.98 25.27
CA ALA A 6 2.89 11.19 26.03
C ALA A 6 1.73 11.43 25.04
N PRO A 7 0.51 10.94 25.35
CA PRO A 7 -0.67 11.27 24.55
C PRO A 7 -0.77 12.80 24.41
N ILE A 8 -0.94 13.26 23.18
CA ILE A 8 -1.06 14.68 22.88
C ILE A 8 -2.41 15.14 23.39
N ASP A 9 -2.42 16.22 24.18
CA ASP A 9 -3.66 16.88 24.59
C ASP A 9 -4.50 17.19 23.34
N PRO A 10 -5.75 16.68 23.24
CA PRO A 10 -6.62 16.96 22.10
C PRO A 10 -6.82 18.46 21.82
N GLN A 11 -6.60 19.33 22.82
CA GLN A 11 -6.60 20.78 22.63
C GLN A 11 -5.45 21.28 21.74
N ARG A 12 -4.28 20.60 21.75
CA ARG A 12 -3.17 20.93 20.84
C ARG A 12 -3.49 20.64 19.37
N LEU A 13 -4.47 19.78 19.07
CA LEU A 13 -4.96 19.58 17.70
C LEU A 13 -5.73 20.80 17.15
N THR A 14 -6.06 21.79 17.99
CA THR A 14 -6.75 23.02 17.56
C THR A 14 -5.83 24.23 17.44
N ILE A 15 -4.55 24.08 17.81
CA ILE A 15 -3.53 25.12 17.78
C ILE A 15 -2.54 24.75 16.64
N PRO A 16 -1.96 25.73 15.92
CA PRO A 16 -0.88 25.43 14.98
C PRO A 16 0.21 24.60 15.64
N TRP A 17 0.59 23.50 15.00
CA TRP A 17 1.64 22.61 15.49
C TRP A 17 2.95 23.39 15.68
N ASP A 18 3.45 23.43 16.91
CA ASP A 18 4.63 24.22 17.30
C ASP A 18 5.97 23.57 16.93
N GLY A 19 5.92 22.38 16.32
CA GLY A 19 7.10 21.69 15.79
C GLY A 19 7.79 20.75 16.77
N GLU A 20 7.27 20.55 17.99
CA GLU A 20 7.86 19.60 18.95
C GLU A 20 7.59 18.14 18.54
N GLY A 21 8.46 17.60 17.66
CA GLY A 21 9.13 16.29 17.75
C GLY A 21 8.36 14.98 17.99
N ALA A 22 7.03 14.93 17.97
CA ALA A 22 6.31 13.68 18.24
C ALA A 22 6.22 12.79 16.99
N ASP A 23 6.63 11.52 17.13
CA ASP A 23 6.48 10.48 16.10
C ASP A 23 5.02 10.22 15.71
N HIS A 24 4.09 10.47 16.63
CA HIS A 24 2.65 10.26 16.49
C HIS A 24 1.89 11.05 17.57
N ALA A 25 0.58 11.16 17.37
CA ALA A 25 -0.38 11.72 18.32
C ALA A 25 -1.45 10.67 18.66
N ILE A 26 -1.93 10.65 19.90
CA ILE A 26 -3.00 9.74 20.34
C ILE A 26 -4.11 10.57 20.97
N VAL A 27 -5.36 10.31 20.55
CA VAL A 27 -6.56 10.93 21.11
C VAL A 27 -7.56 9.86 21.53
N ASP A 28 -8.02 9.92 22.77
CA ASP A 28 -9.21 9.18 23.20
C ASP A 28 -10.44 9.95 22.73
N LEU A 29 -11.17 9.39 21.77
CA LEU A 29 -12.33 10.06 21.18
C LEU A 29 -13.44 10.29 22.20
N ALA A 30 -13.59 9.42 23.20
CA ALA A 30 -14.59 9.59 24.25
C ALA A 30 -14.32 10.80 25.16
N ALA A 31 -13.06 11.26 25.23
CA ALA A 31 -12.66 12.43 25.99
C ALA A 31 -12.81 13.75 25.21
N VAL A 32 -13.13 13.70 23.91
CA VAL A 32 -13.25 14.88 23.05
C VAL A 32 -14.68 15.42 23.06
N GLN A 33 -14.87 16.62 23.61
CA GLN A 33 -16.19 17.25 23.74
C GLN A 33 -16.51 18.33 22.68
N ASN A 34 -15.52 18.78 21.89
CA ASN A 34 -15.62 20.03 21.12
C ASN A 34 -15.95 19.85 19.62
N ALA A 35 -16.67 20.83 19.06
CA ALA A 35 -17.04 20.94 17.64
C ALA A 35 -16.02 21.70 16.75
N THR A 36 -14.89 22.15 17.32
CA THR A 36 -13.88 22.94 16.59
C THR A 36 -13.10 22.09 15.57
N PRO A 37 -12.84 22.57 14.34
CA PRO A 37 -11.99 21.87 13.38
C PRO A 37 -10.60 21.53 13.96
N TRP A 38 -10.06 20.37 13.59
CA TRP A 38 -8.70 19.99 13.96
C TRP A 38 -7.71 20.41 12.87
N HIS A 39 -6.58 20.96 13.29
CA HIS A 39 -5.38 21.09 12.49
C HIS A 39 -4.53 19.84 12.72
N LEU A 40 -4.55 18.93 11.74
CA LEU A 40 -3.83 17.66 11.87
C LEU A 40 -2.31 17.89 11.90
N PRO A 41 -1.59 17.24 12.82
CA PRO A 41 -0.14 17.31 12.86
C PRO A 41 0.47 16.63 11.62
N PRO A 42 1.74 16.91 11.29
CA PRO A 42 2.44 16.24 10.19
C PRO A 42 2.74 14.76 10.46
N CYS A 43 2.50 14.26 11.68
CA CYS A 43 2.64 12.86 12.08
C CYS A 43 1.27 12.14 12.17
N PRO A 44 1.24 10.80 12.30
CA PRO A 44 0.00 10.04 12.45
C PRO A 44 -0.79 10.46 13.70
N LEU A 45 -2.08 10.74 13.52
CA LEU A 45 -3.04 10.90 14.60
C LEU A 45 -3.83 9.59 14.76
N ILE A 46 -3.71 8.97 15.94
CA ILE A 46 -4.35 7.71 16.30
C ILE A 46 -5.54 7.99 17.22
N GLY A 47 -6.75 7.66 16.77
CA GLY A 47 -7.95 7.71 17.58
C GLY A 47 -8.19 6.38 18.31
N ILE A 48 -8.50 6.44 19.60
CA ILE A 48 -9.05 5.33 20.36
C ILE A 48 -10.56 5.53 20.43
N GLY A 49 -11.34 4.57 19.93
CA GLY A 49 -12.80 4.65 19.96
C GLY A 49 -13.46 3.86 18.84
N THR A 50 -14.75 4.12 18.62
CA THR A 50 -15.55 3.41 17.61
C THR A 50 -15.74 4.24 16.34
N PRO A 51 -15.96 3.59 15.17
CA PRO A 51 -16.23 4.29 13.91
C PRO A 51 -17.46 5.21 13.96
N ASP A 52 -18.41 4.95 14.85
CA ASP A 52 -19.65 5.73 15.01
C ASP A 52 -19.40 7.10 15.67
N HIS A 53 -18.22 7.32 16.25
CA HIS A 53 -17.91 8.60 16.86
C HIS A 53 -17.82 9.71 15.79
N PRO A 54 -18.43 10.91 15.97
CA PRO A 54 -18.44 11.97 14.95
C PRO A 54 -17.05 12.42 14.47
N ARG A 55 -16.05 12.26 15.34
CA ARG A 55 -14.63 12.59 15.08
C ARG A 55 -13.80 11.41 14.56
N ALA A 56 -14.37 10.22 14.43
CA ALA A 56 -13.63 9.05 13.95
C ALA A 56 -13.01 9.32 12.57
N LYS A 57 -13.70 10.02 11.67
CA LYS A 57 -13.17 10.40 10.34
C LYS A 57 -11.97 11.37 10.36
N ASP A 58 -11.80 12.12 11.45
CA ASP A 58 -10.79 13.18 11.56
C ASP A 58 -9.40 12.62 11.92
N VAL A 59 -9.29 11.35 12.34
CA VAL A 59 -8.00 10.70 12.65
C VAL A 59 -7.44 9.92 11.45
N ASP A 60 -6.14 9.63 11.44
CA ASP A 60 -5.52 8.83 10.38
C ASP A 60 -5.72 7.35 10.54
N LEU A 61 -5.79 6.88 11.78
CA LEU A 61 -6.10 5.51 12.11
C LEU A 61 -6.95 5.44 13.36
N LEU A 62 -7.88 4.50 13.37
CA LEU A 62 -8.73 4.21 14.50
C LEU A 62 -8.36 2.85 15.09
N VAL A 63 -8.29 2.76 16.41
CA VAL A 63 -8.15 1.51 17.15
C VAL A 63 -9.30 1.35 18.13
N ASP A 64 -9.89 0.16 18.16
CA ASP A 64 -11.06 -0.10 18.99
C ASP A 64 -10.73 -0.09 20.49
N ALA A 65 -9.49 -0.45 20.85
CA ALA A 65 -9.05 -0.52 22.23
C ALA A 65 -7.56 -0.12 22.40
N PRO A 66 -7.18 0.45 23.55
CA PRO A 66 -5.78 0.79 23.86
C PRO A 66 -4.80 -0.37 23.75
N ALA A 67 -5.27 -1.62 23.95
CA ALA A 67 -4.43 -2.81 23.88
C ALA A 67 -3.79 -3.05 22.50
N SER A 68 -4.37 -2.49 21.43
CA SER A 68 -3.83 -2.60 20.06
C SER A 68 -2.77 -1.54 19.74
N LEU A 69 -2.62 -0.50 20.58
CA LEU A 69 -1.67 0.59 20.35
C LEU A 69 -0.20 0.21 20.42
N PRO A 70 0.30 -0.57 21.42
CA PRO A 70 1.73 -0.69 21.66
C PRO A 70 2.51 -1.15 20.42
N MET A 71 1.94 -2.07 19.66
CA MET A 71 2.56 -2.61 18.46
C MET A 71 2.57 -1.61 17.29
N ILE A 72 1.48 -0.86 17.08
CA ILE A 72 1.41 0.17 16.03
C ILE A 72 2.37 1.33 16.38
N VAL A 73 2.35 1.77 17.63
CA VAL A 73 3.25 2.81 18.14
C VAL A 73 4.71 2.39 18.00
N ALA A 74 5.05 1.15 18.35
CA ALA A 74 6.41 0.64 18.18
C ALA A 74 6.86 0.65 16.71
N ALA A 75 5.97 0.30 15.78
CA ALA A 75 6.25 0.34 14.34
C ALA A 75 6.45 1.79 13.84
N ILE A 76 5.59 2.72 14.28
CA ILE A 76 5.72 4.14 13.94
C ILE A 76 7.02 4.72 14.49
N THR A 77 7.33 4.50 15.77
CA THR A 77 8.57 5.00 16.40
C THR A 77 9.84 4.40 15.78
N ALA A 78 9.77 3.21 15.20
CA ALA A 78 10.90 2.64 14.45
C ALA A 78 11.16 3.40 13.12
N GLN A 79 10.12 3.97 12.50
CA GLN A 79 10.17 4.61 11.19
C GLN A 79 9.29 5.88 11.14
N PRO A 80 9.55 6.91 11.98
CA PRO A 80 8.61 8.00 12.20
C PRO A 80 8.45 8.90 10.98
N GLN A 81 9.52 9.14 10.21
CA GLN A 81 9.44 9.93 8.98
C GLN A 81 8.60 9.23 7.90
N VAL A 82 8.69 7.90 7.80
CA VAL A 82 7.88 7.11 6.85
C VAL A 82 6.41 7.19 7.24
N ALA A 83 6.11 7.03 8.52
CA ALA A 83 4.75 7.11 9.02
C ALA A 83 4.12 8.50 8.81
N ALA A 84 4.90 9.57 9.04
CA ALA A 84 4.49 10.95 8.78
C ALA A 84 4.21 11.20 7.30
N VAL A 85 5.11 10.77 6.40
CA VAL A 85 4.92 10.91 4.94
C VAL A 85 3.70 10.12 4.47
N LEU A 86 3.48 8.90 4.99
CA LEU A 86 2.33 8.07 4.63
C LEU A 86 1.01 8.78 4.93
N VAL A 87 0.79 9.24 6.17
CA VAL A 87 -0.50 9.83 6.54
C VAL A 87 -0.75 11.14 5.80
N GLN A 88 0.30 11.95 5.58
CA GLN A 88 0.19 13.17 4.79
C GLN A 88 -0.16 12.87 3.33
N LEU A 89 0.46 11.85 2.73
CA LEU A 89 0.11 11.40 1.38
C LEU A 89 -1.34 10.93 1.34
N LEU A 90 -1.76 10.05 2.26
CA LEU A 90 -3.11 9.51 2.27
C LEU A 90 -4.18 10.60 2.43
N ARG A 91 -3.92 11.62 3.27
CA ARG A 91 -4.80 12.80 3.38
C ARG A 91 -4.82 13.61 2.08
N LEU A 92 -3.67 13.79 1.44
CA LEU A 92 -3.54 14.56 0.20
C LEU A 92 -4.31 13.92 -0.97
N ILE A 93 -4.24 12.59 -1.09
CA ILE A 93 -4.77 11.87 -2.26
C ILE A 93 -6.21 11.39 -2.09
N GLU A 94 -6.83 11.59 -0.92
CA GLU A 94 -8.16 11.06 -0.58
C GLU A 94 -9.22 11.43 -1.63
N ASP A 95 -9.21 12.68 -2.08
CA ASP A 95 -10.14 13.21 -3.09
C ASP A 95 -9.50 13.41 -4.48
N MET A 96 -8.27 12.91 -4.69
CA MET A 96 -7.57 13.07 -5.97
C MET A 96 -7.96 11.99 -6.98
N ASP A 97 -7.99 12.36 -8.26
CA ASP A 97 -8.05 11.41 -9.37
C ASP A 97 -6.85 10.45 -9.37
N ALA A 98 -7.04 9.25 -9.95
CA ALA A 98 -6.05 8.16 -9.89
C ALA A 98 -4.68 8.55 -10.44
N ALA A 99 -4.67 9.18 -11.62
CA ALA A 99 -3.44 9.53 -12.31
C ALA A 99 -2.57 10.53 -11.50
N PRO A 100 -3.07 11.71 -11.07
CA PRO A 100 -2.28 12.63 -10.26
C PRO A 100 -1.96 12.07 -8.87
N ALA A 101 -2.83 11.23 -8.27
CA ALA A 101 -2.53 10.55 -7.01
C ALA A 101 -1.32 9.60 -7.11
N LEU A 102 -1.18 8.85 -8.22
CA LEU A 102 0.00 8.02 -8.47
C LEU A 102 1.28 8.84 -8.59
N VAL A 103 1.21 10.05 -9.17
CA VAL A 103 2.37 10.95 -9.23
C VAL A 103 2.76 11.40 -7.82
N ALA A 104 1.79 11.83 -7.00
CA ALA A 104 2.02 12.21 -5.61
C ALA A 104 2.64 11.06 -4.80
N GLU A 105 2.13 9.84 -4.97
CA GLU A 105 2.70 8.65 -4.34
C GLU A 105 4.14 8.41 -4.78
N SER A 106 4.43 8.48 -6.08
CA SER A 106 5.79 8.28 -6.61
C SER A 106 6.81 9.32 -6.11
N LEU A 107 6.35 10.57 -5.88
CA LEU A 107 7.15 11.64 -5.29
C LEU A 107 7.41 11.39 -3.80
N ALA A 108 6.38 11.05 -3.02
CA ALA A 108 6.49 10.71 -1.61
C ALA A 108 7.38 9.47 -1.40
N TYR A 109 7.22 8.45 -2.24
CA TYR A 109 8.09 7.28 -2.28
C TYR A 109 9.54 7.68 -2.58
N GLY A 110 9.77 8.53 -3.59
CA GLY A 110 11.10 9.03 -3.94
C GLY A 110 11.78 9.79 -2.80
N LEU A 111 11.05 10.64 -2.07
CA LEU A 111 11.55 11.31 -0.86
C LEU A 111 12.08 10.28 0.15
N LEU A 112 11.33 9.21 0.40
CA LEU A 112 11.70 8.18 1.36
C LEU A 112 12.85 7.27 0.88
N GLN A 113 12.96 7.02 -0.43
CA GLN A 113 14.11 6.32 -1.00
C GLN A 113 15.44 7.04 -0.73
N GLY A 114 15.42 8.37 -0.65
CA GLY A 114 16.58 9.18 -0.29
C GLY A 114 16.84 9.30 1.21
N SER A 115 16.01 8.68 2.06
CA SER A 115 16.09 8.83 3.52
C SER A 115 17.10 7.90 4.19
N GLU A 116 17.57 8.29 5.38
CA GLU A 116 18.42 7.44 6.22
C GLU A 116 17.73 6.14 6.65
N GLY A 117 16.40 6.18 6.85
CA GLY A 117 15.60 5.01 7.20
C GLY A 117 15.72 3.92 6.15
N HIS A 118 15.57 4.29 4.88
CA HIS A 118 15.73 3.36 3.76
C HIS A 118 17.20 2.93 3.58
N ALA A 119 18.16 3.84 3.72
CA ALA A 119 19.57 3.52 3.63
C ALA A 119 20.02 2.47 4.67
N ARG A 120 19.53 2.58 5.92
CA ARG A 120 19.78 1.59 6.98
C ARG A 120 19.21 0.21 6.63
N TRP A 121 18.01 0.17 6.05
CA TRP A 121 17.42 -1.09 5.59
C TRP A 121 18.23 -1.70 4.43
N LEU A 122 18.64 -0.90 3.44
CA LEU A 122 19.49 -1.40 2.35
C LEU A 122 20.79 -2.02 2.87
N ALA A 123 21.42 -1.39 3.87
CA ALA A 123 22.66 -1.86 4.47
C ALA A 123 22.49 -3.13 5.34
N SER A 124 21.29 -3.40 5.88
CA SER A 124 21.03 -4.56 6.73
C SER A 124 20.65 -5.83 5.96
N ARG A 125 20.36 -5.70 4.66
CA ARG A 125 19.92 -6.82 3.83
C ARG A 125 21.05 -7.77 3.49
N THR A 126 20.74 -9.06 3.52
CA THR A 126 21.55 -10.08 2.86
C THR A 126 21.05 -10.22 1.41
N PRO A 127 21.92 -10.06 0.38
CA PRO A 127 21.53 -10.31 -0.99
C PRO A 127 21.02 -11.74 -1.17
N ALA A 128 19.84 -11.90 -1.75
CA ALA A 128 19.35 -13.21 -2.13
C ALA A 128 20.14 -13.73 -3.35
N PRO A 129 20.29 -15.07 -3.50
CA PRO A 129 20.85 -15.65 -4.71
C PRO A 129 20.04 -15.22 -5.94
N ALA A 130 20.75 -14.97 -7.05
CA ALA A 130 20.09 -14.67 -8.32
C ALA A 130 19.18 -15.83 -8.72
N SER A 131 17.91 -15.52 -9.01
CA SER A 131 16.95 -16.47 -9.56
C SER A 131 16.71 -16.14 -11.03
N PRO A 132 16.36 -17.13 -11.89
CA PRO A 132 15.99 -16.87 -13.27
C PRO A 132 14.95 -15.74 -13.37
N PRO A 133 15.04 -14.88 -14.40
CA PRO A 133 14.09 -13.80 -14.58
C PRO A 133 12.69 -14.37 -14.75
N GLY A 134 11.70 -13.65 -14.23
CA GLY A 134 10.31 -13.96 -14.45
C GLY A 134 9.82 -13.54 -15.83
N ALA A 135 8.59 -13.93 -16.13
CA ALA A 135 7.88 -13.45 -17.31
C ALA A 135 6.41 -13.23 -16.97
N VAL A 136 5.78 -12.38 -17.77
CA VAL A 136 4.32 -12.26 -17.83
C VAL A 136 3.85 -13.03 -19.05
N ARG A 137 2.95 -13.99 -18.87
CA ARG A 137 2.35 -14.75 -19.96
C ARG A 137 1.00 -14.15 -20.30
N LEU A 138 0.78 -13.90 -21.59
CA LEU A 138 -0.48 -13.42 -22.13
C LEU A 138 -1.13 -14.53 -22.94
N ASP A 139 -2.42 -14.76 -22.68
CA ASP A 139 -3.27 -15.67 -23.44
C ASP A 139 -4.58 -14.96 -23.73
N ARG A 140 -4.99 -14.89 -25.01
CA ARG A 140 -6.24 -14.26 -25.41
C ARG A 140 -7.15 -15.31 -26.04
N THR A 141 -8.36 -15.40 -25.51
CA THR A 141 -9.46 -16.17 -26.10
C THR A 141 -10.64 -15.22 -26.28
N ASP A 142 -11.05 -15.01 -27.53
CA ASP A 142 -12.08 -14.05 -27.91
C ASP A 142 -11.85 -12.64 -27.31
N ASP A 143 -12.78 -12.16 -26.48
CA ASP A 143 -12.79 -10.86 -25.81
C ASP A 143 -12.07 -10.88 -24.44
N GLN A 144 -11.48 -12.01 -24.05
CA GLN A 144 -10.82 -12.17 -22.75
C GLN A 144 -9.30 -12.25 -22.88
N LEU A 145 -8.60 -11.34 -22.18
CA LEU A 145 -7.15 -11.39 -21.99
C LEU A 145 -6.82 -11.98 -20.62
N THR A 146 -6.00 -13.01 -20.60
CA THR A 146 -5.48 -13.61 -19.38
C THR A 146 -4.01 -13.26 -19.19
N VAL A 147 -3.70 -12.56 -18.10
CA VAL A 147 -2.37 -12.12 -17.69
C VAL A 147 -1.90 -13.02 -16.54
N THR A 148 -0.83 -13.78 -16.75
CA THR A 148 -0.29 -14.69 -15.72
C THR A 148 1.11 -14.28 -15.28
N LEU A 149 1.28 -14.03 -13.99
CA LEU A 149 2.59 -13.86 -13.36
C LEU A 149 3.30 -15.22 -13.34
N ASN A 150 4.42 -15.36 -14.05
CA ASN A 150 5.05 -16.66 -14.28
C ASN A 150 6.49 -16.72 -13.73
N ARG A 151 6.61 -16.78 -12.40
CA ARG A 151 7.88 -16.98 -11.69
C ARG A 151 7.66 -17.77 -10.38
N ALA A 152 6.89 -18.86 -10.49
CA ALA A 152 6.31 -19.57 -9.35
C ALA A 152 7.33 -20.11 -8.33
N HIS A 153 8.54 -20.46 -8.78
CA HIS A 153 9.62 -21.00 -7.93
C HIS A 153 10.10 -20.01 -6.85
N VAL A 154 9.89 -18.71 -7.05
CA VAL A 154 10.12 -17.64 -6.06
C VAL A 154 8.82 -16.90 -5.72
N HIS A 155 7.69 -17.62 -5.72
CA HIS A 155 6.37 -17.08 -5.41
C HIS A 155 6.00 -15.82 -6.23
N ASN A 156 6.36 -15.81 -7.52
CA ASN A 156 6.05 -14.72 -8.43
C ASN A 156 6.56 -13.35 -7.96
N ALA A 157 7.72 -13.30 -7.31
CA ALA A 157 8.41 -12.04 -7.03
C ALA A 157 8.63 -11.25 -8.33
N ILE A 158 8.17 -10.00 -8.36
CA ILE A 158 8.09 -9.13 -9.54
C ILE A 158 9.45 -8.44 -9.72
N ASP A 159 10.26 -8.98 -10.62
CA ASP A 159 11.49 -8.35 -11.10
C ASP A 159 11.21 -7.35 -12.22
N ARG A 160 12.26 -6.70 -12.75
CA ARG A 160 12.12 -5.74 -13.85
C ARG A 160 11.44 -6.33 -15.09
N PRO A 161 11.85 -7.51 -15.62
CA PRO A 161 11.14 -8.13 -16.75
C PRO A 161 9.65 -8.34 -16.51
N MET A 162 9.25 -8.80 -15.32
CA MET A 162 7.83 -8.96 -14.99
C MET A 162 7.11 -7.62 -14.87
N ARG A 163 7.72 -6.60 -14.26
CA ARG A 163 7.15 -5.25 -14.20
C ARG A 163 6.89 -4.70 -15.60
N ASP A 164 7.88 -4.79 -16.48
CA ASP A 164 7.79 -4.25 -17.84
C ASP A 164 6.75 -5.04 -18.65
N GLY A 165 6.72 -6.37 -18.54
CA GLY A 165 5.69 -7.20 -19.17
C GLY A 165 4.28 -6.94 -18.64
N LEU A 166 4.11 -6.61 -17.35
CA LEU A 166 2.82 -6.20 -16.79
C LEU A 166 2.39 -4.86 -17.36
N ARG A 167 3.32 -3.90 -17.44
CA ARG A 167 3.06 -2.60 -18.01
C ARG A 167 2.61 -2.73 -19.47
N GLU A 168 3.33 -3.50 -20.27
CA GLU A 168 2.98 -3.78 -21.67
C GLU A 168 1.61 -4.47 -21.80
N ALA A 169 1.31 -5.45 -20.93
CA ALA A 169 0.03 -6.16 -20.94
C ALA A 169 -1.17 -5.22 -20.68
N PHE A 170 -1.04 -4.31 -19.72
CA PHE A 170 -2.11 -3.36 -19.39
C PHE A 170 -2.20 -2.23 -20.41
N ASP A 171 -1.08 -1.78 -20.99
CA ASP A 171 -1.11 -0.82 -22.10
C ASP A 171 -1.83 -1.43 -23.31
N LEU A 172 -1.53 -2.68 -23.66
CA LEU A 172 -2.26 -3.43 -24.70
C LEU A 172 -3.76 -3.46 -24.41
N ALA A 173 -4.15 -3.85 -23.19
CA ALA A 173 -5.54 -3.98 -22.82
C ALA A 173 -6.29 -2.63 -22.74
N ALA A 174 -5.60 -1.54 -22.39
CA ALA A 174 -6.16 -0.20 -22.41
C ALA A 174 -6.38 0.34 -23.84
N LEU A 175 -5.52 -0.04 -24.78
CA LEU A 175 -5.60 0.40 -26.18
C LEU A 175 -6.58 -0.44 -27.01
N ASP A 176 -6.65 -1.75 -26.77
CA ASP A 176 -7.51 -2.67 -27.50
C ASP A 176 -8.92 -2.74 -26.89
N ARG A 177 -9.89 -2.15 -27.59
CA ARG A 177 -11.30 -2.10 -27.17
C ARG A 177 -12.05 -3.42 -27.38
N ASP A 178 -11.49 -4.36 -28.14
CA ASP A 178 -12.10 -5.68 -28.36
C ASP A 178 -11.81 -6.63 -27.18
N ILE A 179 -10.93 -6.24 -26.25
CA ILE A 179 -10.74 -6.94 -24.98
C ILE A 179 -11.81 -6.44 -24.03
N ALA A 180 -12.84 -7.23 -23.74
CA ALA A 180 -13.89 -6.85 -22.80
C ALA A 180 -13.57 -7.23 -21.35
N ARG A 181 -12.71 -8.23 -21.13
CA ARG A 181 -12.35 -8.74 -19.79
C ARG A 181 -10.85 -9.03 -19.69
N ILE A 182 -10.26 -8.69 -18.55
CA ILE A 182 -8.87 -8.97 -18.22
C ILE A 182 -8.86 -9.80 -16.95
N SER A 183 -8.20 -10.96 -16.98
CA SER A 183 -7.99 -11.78 -15.79
C SER A 183 -6.51 -11.78 -15.42
N LEU A 184 -6.17 -11.28 -14.23
CA LEU A 184 -4.82 -11.35 -13.68
C LEU A 184 -4.72 -12.43 -12.62
N ARG A 185 -3.74 -13.33 -12.75
CA ARG A 185 -3.49 -14.44 -11.83
C ARG A 185 -2.00 -14.74 -11.65
N GLY A 186 -1.66 -15.41 -10.55
CA GLY A 186 -0.31 -15.96 -10.33
C GLY A 186 -0.19 -17.41 -10.78
N ALA A 187 0.96 -17.82 -11.30
CA ALA A 187 1.26 -19.23 -11.52
C ALA A 187 1.63 -19.92 -10.18
N GLY A 188 1.17 -21.16 -9.99
CA GLY A 188 1.50 -21.97 -8.81
C GLY A 188 0.77 -21.54 -7.54
N ARG A 189 1.41 -21.76 -6.39
CA ARG A 189 0.80 -21.70 -5.05
C ARG A 189 0.57 -20.30 -4.47
N SER A 190 0.96 -19.24 -5.15
CA SER A 190 0.88 -17.87 -4.63
C SER A 190 0.61 -16.92 -5.77
N PHE A 191 -0.21 -15.91 -5.52
CA PHE A 191 -0.44 -14.83 -6.45
C PHE A 191 0.88 -14.10 -6.73
N SER A 192 1.43 -13.40 -5.72
CA SER A 192 2.78 -12.86 -5.75
C SER A 192 3.23 -12.30 -4.39
N VAL A 193 4.53 -12.41 -4.10
CA VAL A 193 5.18 -11.79 -2.94
C VAL A 193 5.61 -10.33 -3.16
N GLY A 194 5.18 -9.71 -4.26
CA GLY A 194 5.46 -8.31 -4.57
C GLY A 194 6.81 -8.12 -5.26
N ALA A 195 7.35 -6.90 -5.17
CA ALA A 195 8.60 -6.52 -5.82
C ALA A 195 9.75 -7.42 -5.37
N ASP A 196 10.57 -7.87 -6.32
CA ASP A 196 11.77 -8.63 -6.02
C ASP A 196 12.71 -7.75 -5.19
N LEU A 197 13.03 -8.20 -3.97
CA LEU A 197 13.84 -7.43 -3.05
C LEU A 197 15.21 -7.09 -3.67
N SER A 198 15.79 -7.97 -4.51
CA SER A 198 17.09 -7.73 -5.15
C SER A 198 17.14 -6.48 -6.05
N GLU A 199 15.98 -5.97 -6.47
CA GLU A 199 15.84 -4.76 -7.30
C GLU A 199 15.97 -3.46 -6.50
N PHE A 200 15.78 -3.50 -5.17
CA PHE A 200 15.88 -2.31 -4.34
C PHE A 200 17.34 -1.88 -4.18
N GLY A 201 17.60 -0.61 -4.45
CA GLY A 201 18.94 0.01 -4.39
C GLY A 201 19.71 0.01 -5.70
N THR A 202 19.17 -0.57 -6.78
CA THR A 202 19.84 -0.58 -8.10
C THR A 202 19.83 0.79 -8.77
N THR A 203 18.83 1.63 -8.47
CA THR A 203 18.79 3.05 -8.85
C THR A 203 18.94 3.89 -7.59
N ARG A 204 20.08 4.57 -7.44
CA ARG A 204 20.43 5.29 -6.20
C ARG A 204 19.89 6.71 -6.14
N ASP A 205 19.79 7.38 -7.28
CA ASP A 205 19.24 8.74 -7.34
C ASP A 205 17.70 8.69 -7.33
N PRO A 206 17.03 9.26 -6.32
CA PRO A 206 15.58 9.23 -6.24
C PRO A 206 14.87 9.95 -7.39
N ALA A 207 15.47 11.00 -7.95
CA ALA A 207 14.90 11.73 -9.09
C ALA A 207 14.87 10.84 -10.35
N THR A 208 15.99 10.15 -10.63
CA THR A 208 16.06 9.13 -11.69
C THR A 208 15.07 7.99 -11.43
N ALA A 209 14.98 7.50 -10.20
CA ALA A 209 14.04 6.42 -9.84
C ALA A 209 12.58 6.84 -10.05
N HIS A 210 12.24 8.09 -9.72
CA HIS A 210 10.92 8.67 -10.00
C HIS A 210 10.63 8.72 -11.50
N ALA A 211 11.56 9.27 -12.32
CA ALA A 211 11.39 9.33 -13.77
C ALA A 211 11.18 7.93 -14.39
N ILE A 212 11.90 6.91 -13.91
CA ILE A 212 11.71 5.53 -14.34
C ILE A 212 10.31 5.02 -13.97
N ARG A 213 9.85 5.24 -12.72
CA ARG A 213 8.50 4.82 -12.29
C ARG A 213 7.41 5.45 -13.13
N MET A 214 7.53 6.73 -13.48
CA MET A 214 6.55 7.44 -14.31
C MET A 214 6.31 6.77 -15.66
N VAL A 215 7.33 6.08 -16.20
CA VAL A 215 7.25 5.39 -17.49
C VAL A 215 6.95 3.90 -17.35
N THR A 216 7.43 3.26 -16.28
CA THR A 216 7.43 1.79 -16.18
C THR A 216 6.43 1.22 -15.19
N LEU A 217 5.81 2.05 -14.35
CA LEU A 217 4.87 1.56 -13.33
C LEU A 217 3.59 1.02 -13.98
N PRO A 218 3.21 -0.26 -13.75
CA PRO A 218 2.00 -0.85 -14.34
C PRO A 218 0.71 -0.15 -13.91
N ALA A 219 0.64 0.39 -12.68
CA ALA A 219 -0.54 1.09 -12.16
C ALA A 219 -1.00 2.26 -13.05
N HIS A 220 -0.08 2.95 -13.75
CA HIS A 220 -0.46 3.99 -14.70
C HIS A 220 -1.29 3.45 -15.87
N ALA A 221 -0.97 2.24 -16.35
CA ALA A 221 -1.71 1.58 -17.43
C ALA A 221 -3.01 0.94 -16.92
N ILE A 222 -2.99 0.35 -15.71
CA ILE A 222 -4.17 -0.28 -15.11
C ILE A 222 -5.34 0.71 -15.00
N ILE A 223 -5.10 1.99 -14.71
CA ILE A 223 -6.16 3.01 -14.63
C ILE A 223 -7.05 3.03 -15.89
N GLY A 224 -6.48 2.80 -17.08
CA GLY A 224 -7.22 2.82 -18.36
C GLY A 224 -8.06 1.57 -18.63
N CYS A 225 -7.95 0.53 -17.80
CA CYS A 225 -8.65 -0.74 -17.99
C CYS A 225 -9.14 -1.39 -16.68
N ALA A 226 -9.12 -0.64 -15.58
CA ALA A 226 -9.48 -1.13 -14.25
C ALA A 226 -10.92 -1.65 -14.17
N ASP A 227 -11.83 -1.04 -14.93
CA ASP A 227 -13.24 -1.42 -15.06
C ASP A 227 -13.47 -2.79 -15.73
N ARG A 228 -12.44 -3.33 -16.39
CA ARG A 228 -12.44 -4.65 -17.04
C ARG A 228 -11.50 -5.64 -16.36
N LEU A 229 -10.82 -5.23 -15.28
CA LEU A 229 -9.81 -6.04 -14.60
C LEU A 229 -10.43 -6.87 -13.46
N ASP A 230 -10.37 -8.18 -13.63
CA ASP A 230 -10.66 -9.18 -12.62
C ASP A 230 -9.35 -9.81 -12.11
N VAL A 231 -9.21 -9.89 -10.78
CA VAL A 231 -8.07 -10.51 -10.11
C VAL A 231 -8.58 -11.62 -9.20
N HIS A 232 -7.93 -12.78 -9.30
CA HIS A 232 -8.12 -13.86 -8.34
C HIS A 232 -6.81 -14.14 -7.61
N VAL A 233 -6.85 -14.10 -6.27
CA VAL A 233 -5.70 -14.23 -5.40
C VAL A 233 -5.72 -15.57 -4.67
N GLN A 234 -4.77 -16.43 -5.00
CA GLN A 234 -4.44 -17.61 -4.20
C GLN A 234 -3.16 -17.40 -3.38
N GLY A 235 -3.12 -17.93 -2.16
CA GLY A 235 -1.93 -17.85 -1.29
C GLY A 235 -1.50 -16.42 -0.97
N ALA A 236 -0.22 -16.09 -1.20
CA ALA A 236 0.35 -14.80 -0.83
C ALA A 236 0.04 -13.68 -1.85
N CYS A 237 -0.40 -12.52 -1.37
CA CYS A 237 -0.51 -11.28 -2.14
C CYS A 237 0.09 -10.11 -1.35
N VAL A 238 1.31 -9.71 -1.72
CA VAL A 238 2.16 -8.85 -0.89
C VAL A 238 2.70 -7.67 -1.67
N GLY A 239 2.82 -6.51 -1.01
CA GLY A 239 3.42 -5.30 -1.56
C GLY A 239 2.85 -4.98 -2.94
N SER A 240 3.73 -4.70 -3.91
CA SER A 240 3.33 -4.30 -5.27
C SER A 240 2.29 -5.23 -5.94
N ALA A 241 2.22 -6.51 -5.58
CA ALA A 241 1.18 -7.41 -6.06
C ALA A 241 -0.22 -7.02 -5.55
N LEU A 242 -0.35 -6.75 -4.26
CA LEU A 242 -1.59 -6.26 -3.65
C LEU A 242 -1.93 -4.85 -4.16
N GLU A 243 -0.92 -3.99 -4.27
CA GLU A 243 -1.10 -2.62 -4.77
C GLU A 243 -1.72 -2.61 -6.17
N MET A 244 -1.25 -3.47 -7.07
CA MET A 244 -1.84 -3.62 -8.40
C MET A 244 -3.20 -4.32 -8.37
N ALA A 245 -3.33 -5.39 -7.58
CA ALA A 245 -4.57 -6.16 -7.48
C ALA A 245 -5.76 -5.31 -7.01
N ALA A 246 -5.52 -4.36 -6.10
CA ALA A 246 -6.56 -3.50 -5.54
C ALA A 246 -7.17 -2.52 -6.56
N PHE A 247 -6.56 -2.31 -7.73
CA PHE A 247 -7.19 -1.53 -8.81
C PHE A 247 -8.29 -2.27 -9.56
N ALA A 248 -8.35 -3.60 -9.45
CA ALA A 248 -9.33 -4.41 -10.17
C ALA A 248 -10.76 -3.93 -9.89
N THR A 249 -11.66 -4.05 -10.86
CA THR A 249 -13.10 -3.90 -10.59
C THR A 249 -13.60 -5.05 -9.71
N ARG A 250 -13.03 -6.25 -9.91
CA ARG A 250 -13.33 -7.43 -9.11
C ARG A 250 -12.05 -8.07 -8.58
N LEU A 251 -11.89 -8.13 -7.27
CA LEU A 251 -10.79 -8.77 -6.56
C LEU A 251 -11.36 -9.88 -5.68
N THR A 252 -11.08 -11.13 -6.03
CA THR A 252 -11.51 -12.31 -5.26
C THR A 252 -10.30 -13.05 -4.70
N ALA A 253 -10.51 -13.88 -3.68
CA ALA A 253 -9.42 -14.63 -3.08
C ALA A 253 -9.84 -16.01 -2.58
N SER A 254 -8.89 -16.94 -2.55
CA SER A 254 -9.05 -18.23 -1.89
C SER A 254 -9.20 -18.06 -0.37
N PRO A 255 -9.94 -18.93 0.34
CA PRO A 255 -10.04 -18.86 1.80
C PRO A 255 -8.70 -18.90 2.54
N SER A 256 -7.69 -19.53 1.94
CA SER A 256 -6.32 -19.64 2.48
C SER A 256 -5.40 -18.46 2.11
N ALA A 257 -5.88 -17.51 1.31
CA ALA A 257 -5.10 -16.36 0.89
C ALA A 257 -4.82 -15.39 2.04
N TRP A 258 -3.75 -14.62 1.89
CA TRP A 258 -3.37 -13.60 2.86
C TRP A 258 -2.67 -12.42 2.19
N PHE A 259 -2.83 -11.26 2.83
CA PHE A 259 -2.48 -9.96 2.27
C PHE A 259 -1.53 -9.19 3.19
N HIS A 260 -0.58 -8.44 2.63
CA HIS A 260 0.43 -7.74 3.43
C HIS A 260 1.07 -6.55 2.70
N LEU A 261 1.26 -5.43 3.39
CA LEU A 261 2.03 -4.26 2.96
C LEU A 261 3.24 -4.06 3.90
N PRO A 262 4.41 -4.66 3.60
CA PRO A 262 5.59 -4.68 4.49
C PRO A 262 6.47 -3.41 4.46
N GLU A 263 6.14 -2.42 3.64
CA GLU A 263 7.05 -1.34 3.20
C GLU A 263 7.59 -0.49 4.35
N LEU A 264 6.81 -0.28 5.41
CA LEU A 264 7.24 0.51 6.56
C LEU A 264 8.58 0.01 7.11
N ALA A 265 8.72 -1.31 7.30
CA ALA A 265 9.96 -1.91 7.82
C ALA A 265 11.17 -1.70 6.88
N MET A 266 10.91 -1.38 5.61
CA MET A 266 11.93 -1.08 4.60
C MET A 266 12.32 0.39 4.54
N GLY A 267 11.72 1.25 5.38
CA GLY A 267 11.96 2.68 5.36
C GLY A 267 11.26 3.43 4.23
N ILE A 268 10.19 2.85 3.67
CA ILE A 268 9.43 3.37 2.52
C ILE A 268 7.93 3.11 2.72
N ILE A 269 7.11 3.70 1.85
CA ILE A 269 5.66 3.43 1.76
C ILE A 269 5.37 2.52 0.55
N PRO A 270 4.15 1.99 0.38
CA PRO A 270 3.71 1.43 -0.90
C PRO A 270 3.96 2.43 -2.04
N GLY A 271 4.55 1.96 -3.13
CA GLY A 271 5.04 2.80 -4.24
C GLY A 271 4.71 2.28 -5.63
N ALA A 272 3.89 1.22 -5.70
CA ALA A 272 3.37 0.63 -6.92
C ALA A 272 1.87 0.94 -7.15
N GLY A 273 1.36 1.97 -6.48
CA GLY A 273 -0.03 2.43 -6.50
C GLY A 273 -0.82 2.09 -5.25
N GLY A 274 -0.20 1.52 -4.21
CA GLY A 274 -0.87 0.98 -3.04
C GLY A 274 -1.55 2.01 -2.16
N CYS A 275 -0.96 3.19 -1.99
CA CYS A 275 -1.60 4.26 -1.24
C CYS A 275 -2.85 4.75 -1.97
N VAL A 276 -2.90 4.63 -3.30
CA VAL A 276 -4.08 4.97 -4.13
C VAL A 276 -5.12 3.86 -4.14
N SER A 277 -4.76 2.65 -4.56
CA SER A 277 -5.71 1.56 -4.81
C SER A 277 -6.29 0.97 -3.54
N VAL A 278 -5.44 0.72 -2.53
CA VAL A 278 -5.88 0.11 -1.27
C VAL A 278 -6.74 1.09 -0.49
N SER A 279 -6.35 2.36 -0.38
CA SER A 279 -7.16 3.36 0.32
C SER A 279 -8.53 3.58 -0.31
N ARG A 280 -8.68 3.43 -1.63
CA ARG A 280 -9.98 3.49 -2.30
C ARG A 280 -10.86 2.28 -2.05
N ARG A 281 -10.29 1.10 -1.83
CA ARG A 281 -11.05 -0.11 -1.48
C ARG A 281 -11.51 -0.12 -0.02
N ILE A 282 -10.62 0.20 0.92
CA ILE A 282 -10.87 0.03 2.36
C ILE A 282 -10.93 1.33 3.16
N GLY A 283 -10.83 2.48 2.50
CA GLY A 283 -10.74 3.78 3.13
C GLY A 283 -9.33 4.10 3.65
N ARG A 284 -9.05 5.40 3.83
CA ARG A 284 -7.77 5.92 4.31
C ARG A 284 -7.32 5.28 5.63
N GLN A 285 -8.24 5.10 6.57
CA GLN A 285 -7.89 4.65 7.93
C GLN A 285 -7.46 3.19 7.99
N ARG A 286 -8.15 2.30 7.28
CA ARG A 286 -7.76 0.88 7.22
C ARG A 286 -6.48 0.70 6.41
N ALA A 287 -6.30 1.48 5.33
CA ALA A 287 -5.04 1.49 4.58
C ALA A 287 -3.87 1.95 5.46
N ALA A 288 -4.02 3.06 6.19
CA ALA A 288 -3.03 3.53 7.15
C ALA A 288 -2.73 2.46 8.22
N LEU A 289 -3.76 1.84 8.80
CA LEU A 289 -3.60 0.76 9.78
C LEU A 289 -2.82 -0.43 9.21
N MET A 290 -3.15 -0.88 7.99
CA MET A 290 -2.49 -2.01 7.35
C MET A 290 -1.00 -1.73 7.13
N ILE A 291 -0.66 -0.56 6.60
CA ILE A 291 0.72 -0.17 6.28
C ILE A 291 1.51 0.12 7.55
N LEU A 292 0.96 0.91 8.49
CA LEU A 292 1.65 1.29 9.73
C LEU A 292 1.84 0.13 10.70
N SER A 293 0.92 -0.83 10.72
CA SER A 293 1.08 -2.02 11.54
C SER A 293 2.05 -3.05 10.93
N GLY A 294 2.26 -3.00 9.61
CA GLY A 294 3.06 -3.99 8.88
C GLY A 294 2.57 -5.43 9.12
N ARG A 295 1.26 -5.61 9.33
CA ARG A 295 0.68 -6.93 9.65
C ARG A 295 0.07 -7.58 8.43
N ARG A 296 0.14 -8.91 8.43
CA ARG A 296 -0.64 -9.74 7.53
C ARG A 296 -2.10 -9.73 7.95
N ILE A 297 -3.00 -9.65 6.98
CA ILE A 297 -4.44 -9.87 7.18
C ILE A 297 -4.86 -11.12 6.41
N SER A 298 -5.82 -11.86 6.97
CA SER A 298 -6.40 -13.05 6.33
C SER A 298 -7.38 -12.65 5.22
N ALA A 299 -7.74 -13.59 4.35
CA ALA A 299 -8.81 -13.38 3.38
C ALA A 299 -10.16 -13.02 4.04
N ALA A 300 -10.45 -13.57 5.22
CA ALA A 300 -11.66 -13.22 5.99
C ALA A 300 -11.65 -11.76 6.45
N THR A 301 -10.53 -11.27 7.00
CA THR A 301 -10.38 -9.85 7.38
C THR A 301 -10.40 -8.96 6.14
N ALA A 302 -9.75 -9.36 5.05
CA ALA A 302 -9.77 -8.62 3.80
C ALA A 302 -11.20 -8.48 3.23
N LEU A 303 -12.02 -9.52 3.33
CA LEU A 303 -13.43 -9.47 2.93
C LEU A 303 -14.23 -8.53 3.83
N ASP A 304 -14.10 -8.66 5.16
CA ASP A 304 -14.77 -7.79 6.13
C ASP A 304 -14.42 -6.31 5.94
N TRP A 305 -13.17 -6.03 5.54
CA TRP A 305 -12.72 -4.67 5.28
C TRP A 305 -13.19 -4.11 3.93
N GLY A 306 -13.68 -4.96 3.01
CA GLY A 306 -13.98 -4.59 1.62
C GLY A 306 -12.73 -4.53 0.72
N LEU A 307 -11.60 -5.08 1.16
CA LEU A 307 -10.40 -5.17 0.31
C LEU A 307 -10.63 -6.13 -0.84
N ILE A 308 -11.34 -7.23 -0.58
CA ILE A 308 -11.75 -8.20 -1.60
C ILE A 308 -13.27 -8.29 -1.64
N ASP A 309 -13.81 -8.68 -2.78
CA ASP A 309 -15.25 -8.68 -3.05
C ASP A 309 -15.91 -10.03 -2.73
N ALA A 310 -15.14 -11.13 -2.80
CA ALA A 310 -15.64 -12.46 -2.48
C ALA A 310 -14.51 -13.45 -2.17
N LEU A 311 -14.86 -14.48 -1.39
CA LEU A 311 -14.07 -15.70 -1.29
C LEU A 311 -14.52 -16.70 -2.37
N MET A 312 -13.56 -17.31 -3.06
CA MET A 312 -13.81 -18.31 -4.11
C MET A 312 -12.80 -19.44 -3.98
N ASP A 313 -13.22 -20.68 -4.26
CA ASP A 313 -12.30 -21.82 -4.31
C ASP A 313 -11.36 -21.72 -5.53
N ASP A 314 -10.21 -22.40 -5.45
CA ASP A 314 -9.15 -22.44 -6.48
C ASP A 314 -9.57 -23.15 -7.78
#